data_AF-A0A953MR39-F1
#
_entry.id   AF-A0A953MR39-F1
#
_cell.length_a   1.000
_cell.length_b   1.000
_cell.length_c   1.000
_cell.angle_alpha   90.00
_cell.angle_beta   90.00
_cell.angle_gamma   90.00
#
_symmetry.space_group_name_H-M   'P 1'
#
loop_
_entity.id
_entity.type
_entity.pdbx_description
1 polymer ?
#
loop_
_entity_poly.entity_id
_entity_poly.type
_entity_poly.pdbx_seq_one_letter_code
_entity_poly.pdbx_strand_id
1 'polypeptide(L)'
;MPRPKKLRRIKTALSSFFFKPQGIPNKYLEEVTLESDEVEALRLADLQLLSQEEGAAKMNISRATFGRIIAKAHYKIADSIINGKAISVSGSLPEKLKGLMLECKKCGFIKEANETEGCPKCSKERNL
;
A
#
# COMPACT_ATOMS: atom_id res chain seq x y z
N MET A 1 -0.41 -22.83 -19.77
CA MET A 1 -0.02 -22.67 -18.35
C MET A 1 0.56 -21.27 -18.15
N PRO A 2 0.19 -20.52 -17.09
CA PRO A 2 0.80 -19.22 -16.82
C PRO A 2 2.27 -19.43 -16.48
N ARG A 3 3.18 -18.74 -17.21
CA ARG A 3 4.61 -18.80 -16.92
C ARG A 3 4.85 -18.26 -15.50
N PRO A 4 5.54 -18.99 -14.61
CA PRO A 4 5.83 -18.51 -13.26
C PRO A 4 6.60 -17.18 -13.33
N LYS A 5 6.17 -16.19 -12.55
CA LYS A 5 6.80 -14.87 -12.50
C LYS A 5 8.23 -15.05 -11.98
N LYS A 6 9.23 -14.61 -12.75
CA LYS A 6 10.62 -14.56 -12.28
C LYS A 6 10.70 -13.73 -11.01
N LEU A 7 11.46 -14.20 -10.01
CA LEU A 7 11.80 -13.44 -8.81
C LEU A 7 12.53 -12.15 -9.20
N ARG A 8 12.08 -11.02 -8.66
CA ARG A 8 12.59 -9.68 -8.99
C ARG A 8 13.30 -9.12 -7.76
N ARG A 9 14.36 -8.34 -7.97
CA ARG A 9 15.04 -7.63 -6.87
C ARG A 9 14.28 -6.34 -6.55
N ILE A 10 13.72 -6.26 -5.35
CA ILE A 10 13.04 -5.09 -4.81
C ILE A 10 13.86 -4.61 -3.60
N LYS A 11 14.24 -3.34 -3.57
CA LYS A 11 15.05 -2.72 -2.49
C LYS A 11 14.34 -1.55 -1.83
N THR A 12 13.20 -1.12 -2.36
CA THR A 12 12.49 0.05 -1.85
C THR A 12 11.92 -0.21 -0.46
N ALA A 13 12.29 0.63 0.49
CA ALA A 13 11.62 0.75 1.78
C ALA A 13 10.71 1.98 1.72
N LEU A 14 9.41 1.78 1.98
CA LEU A 14 8.43 2.86 2.01
C LEU A 14 8.15 3.32 3.45
N SER A 15 7.92 4.62 3.61
CA SER A 15 7.48 5.21 4.86
C SER A 15 5.97 5.05 5.10
N SER A 16 5.17 5.02 4.01
CA SER A 16 3.74 4.74 4.03
C SER A 16 3.36 3.75 2.93
N PHE A 17 2.43 2.85 3.25
CA PHE A 17 1.85 1.88 2.33
C PHE A 17 0.46 2.28 1.84
N PHE A 18 -0.05 3.44 2.30
CA PHE A 18 -1.37 3.94 1.93
C PHE A 18 -1.33 5.45 1.75
N PHE A 19 -1.83 5.92 0.60
CA PHE A 19 -1.96 7.32 0.24
C PHE A 19 -3.40 7.58 -0.16
N LYS A 20 -3.95 8.72 0.23
CA LYS A 20 -5.33 9.07 -0.11
C LYS A 20 -5.51 10.57 -0.29
N PRO A 21 -6.48 11.00 -1.12
CA PRO A 21 -6.87 12.40 -1.16
C PRO A 21 -7.40 12.86 0.21
N GLN A 22 -7.07 14.10 0.55
CA GLN A 22 -7.52 14.72 1.79
C GLN A 22 -9.01 15.06 1.74
N GLY A 23 -9.71 14.96 2.88
CA GLY A 23 -11.10 15.40 3.01
C GLY A 23 -12.15 14.33 2.68
N ILE A 24 -11.76 13.17 2.17
CA ILE A 24 -12.69 12.07 1.86
C ILE A 24 -12.45 10.88 2.81
N PRO A 25 -13.50 10.39 3.52
CA PRO A 25 -13.41 9.17 4.31
C PRO A 25 -13.07 7.94 3.44
N ASN A 26 -12.23 7.05 3.95
CA ASN A 26 -11.75 5.88 3.19
C ASN A 26 -12.89 4.99 2.68
N LYS A 27 -14.01 4.90 3.41
CA LYS A 27 -15.20 4.13 3.02
C LYS A 27 -15.84 4.57 1.69
N TYR A 28 -15.53 5.77 1.21
CA TYR A 28 -16.08 6.33 -0.02
C TYR A 28 -15.03 6.44 -1.14
N LEU A 29 -13.81 5.95 -0.90
CA LEU A 29 -12.73 6.00 -1.87
C LEU A 29 -12.61 4.66 -2.57
N GLU A 30 -12.57 4.71 -3.90
CA GLU A 30 -12.02 3.61 -4.69
C GLU A 30 -10.51 3.54 -4.45
N GLU A 31 -9.94 2.34 -4.59
CA GLU A 31 -8.55 2.07 -4.29
C GLU A 31 -7.84 1.47 -5.51
N VAL A 32 -6.61 1.93 -5.74
CA VAL A 32 -5.70 1.38 -6.75
C VAL A 32 -4.48 0.82 -6.02
N THR A 33 -4.19 -0.47 -6.24
CA THR A 33 -3.03 -1.11 -5.64
C THR A 33 -1.82 -1.03 -6.56
N LEU A 34 -0.75 -0.37 -6.12
CA LEU A 34 0.57 -0.44 -6.73
C LEU A 34 1.30 -1.68 -6.22
N GLU A 35 1.84 -2.48 -7.12
CA GLU A 35 2.60 -3.67 -6.74
C GLU A 35 4.03 -3.31 -6.29
N SER A 36 4.67 -4.15 -5.48
CA SER A 36 6.03 -3.88 -4.99
C SER A 36 7.06 -3.66 -6.11
N ASP A 37 6.88 -4.33 -7.25
CA ASP A 37 7.71 -4.18 -8.44
C ASP A 37 7.43 -2.89 -9.21
N GLU A 38 6.17 -2.43 -9.24
CA GLU A 38 5.77 -1.13 -9.78
C GLU A 38 6.40 0.01 -8.97
N VAL A 39 6.39 -0.10 -7.64
CA VAL A 39 7.06 0.88 -6.76
C VAL A 39 8.57 0.90 -6.94
N GLU A 40 9.22 -0.26 -7.03
CA GLU A 40 10.66 -0.32 -7.29
C GLU A 40 11.00 0.32 -8.65
N ALA A 41 10.20 0.06 -9.67
CA ALA A 41 10.41 0.61 -11.00
C ALA A 41 10.26 2.15 -11.02
N LEU A 42 9.25 2.69 -10.33
CA LEU A 42 9.10 4.15 -10.12
C LEU A 42 10.31 4.74 -9.41
N ARG A 43 10.80 4.09 -8.35
CA ARG A 43 11.99 4.55 -7.61
C ARG A 43 13.22 4.60 -8.53
N LEU A 44 13.44 3.58 -9.35
CA LEU A 44 14.62 3.51 -10.22
C LEU A 44 14.54 4.49 -11.40
N ALA A 45 13.39 4.60 -12.06
CA ALA A 45 13.25 5.44 -13.24
C ALA A 45 12.98 6.91 -12.90
N ASP A 46 12.03 7.19 -12.00
CA ASP A 46 11.56 8.55 -11.79
C ASP A 46 12.30 9.27 -10.65
N LEU A 47 12.69 8.55 -9.60
CA LEU A 47 13.45 9.15 -8.48
C LEU A 47 14.97 9.08 -8.67
N GLN A 48 15.50 7.98 -9.21
CA GLN A 48 16.94 7.83 -9.46
C GLN A 48 17.35 8.22 -10.89
N LEU A 49 16.39 8.59 -11.75
CA LEU A 49 16.62 9.03 -13.13
C LEU A 49 17.47 8.05 -13.96
N LEU A 50 17.36 6.75 -13.68
CA LEU A 50 18.09 5.73 -14.41
C LEU A 50 17.42 5.45 -15.76
N SER A 51 18.21 5.08 -16.75
CA SER A 51 17.69 4.58 -18.01
C SER A 51 16.90 3.27 -17.81
N GLN A 52 16.00 2.96 -18.74
CA GLN A 52 15.24 1.71 -18.70
C GLN A 52 16.14 0.46 -18.71
N GLU A 53 17.31 0.55 -19.34
CA GLU A 53 18.27 -0.55 -19.41
C GLU A 53 18.94 -0.78 -18.06
N GLU A 54 19.39 0.29 -17.40
CA GLU A 54 19.97 0.23 -16.05
C GLU A 54 18.95 -0.22 -15.00
N GLY A 55 17.72 0.31 -15.07
CA GLY A 55 16.63 -0.10 -14.17
C GLY A 55 16.28 -1.57 -14.32
N ALA A 56 16.17 -2.06 -15.58
CA ALA A 56 15.93 -3.46 -15.87
C ALA A 56 17.07 -4.36 -15.36
N ALA A 57 18.32 -3.95 -15.54
CA ALA A 57 19.49 -4.66 -15.02
C ALA A 57 19.46 -4.74 -13.48
N LYS A 58 19.15 -3.63 -12.79
CA LYS A 58 19.04 -3.61 -11.31
C LYS A 58 17.93 -4.52 -10.78
N MET A 59 16.82 -4.63 -11.48
CA MET A 59 15.70 -5.52 -11.12
C MET A 59 15.87 -6.97 -11.61
N ASN A 60 16.93 -7.26 -12.38
CA ASN A 60 17.20 -8.56 -13.01
C ASN A 60 16.07 -9.04 -13.94
N ILE A 61 15.55 -8.13 -14.77
CA ILE A 61 14.49 -8.40 -15.75
C ILE A 61 14.87 -7.84 -17.13
N SER A 62 14.11 -8.21 -18.17
CA SER A 62 14.34 -7.63 -19.50
C SER A 62 13.87 -6.17 -19.56
N ARG A 63 14.53 -5.36 -20.39
CA ARG A 63 14.14 -3.96 -20.69
C ARG A 63 12.64 -3.83 -21.02
N ALA A 64 12.13 -4.71 -21.88
CA ALA A 64 10.70 -4.72 -22.24
C ALA A 64 9.78 -5.02 -21.04
N THR A 65 10.21 -5.87 -20.11
CA THR A 65 9.43 -6.13 -18.88
C THR A 65 9.45 -4.92 -17.97
N PHE A 66 10.60 -4.27 -17.80
CA PHE A 66 10.73 -3.06 -16.99
C PHE A 66 9.85 -1.92 -17.52
N GLY A 67 9.87 -1.68 -18.84
CA GLY A 67 9.00 -0.68 -19.46
C GLY A 67 7.51 -0.96 -19.24
N ARG A 68 7.08 -2.23 -19.31
CA ARG A 68 5.68 -2.62 -19.01
C ARG A 68 5.30 -2.39 -17.56
N ILE A 69 6.22 -2.58 -16.62
CA ILE A 69 5.98 -2.35 -15.18
C ILE A 69 5.81 -0.84 -14.94
N ILE A 70 6.71 -0.02 -15.47
CA ILE A 70 6.63 1.45 -15.33
C ILE A 70 5.34 1.98 -15.94
N ALA A 71 4.99 1.56 -17.16
CA ALA A 71 3.77 2.03 -17.81
C ALA A 71 2.51 1.71 -16.98
N LYS A 72 2.45 0.54 -16.33
CA LYS A 72 1.38 0.18 -15.41
C LYS A 72 1.37 1.05 -14.16
N ALA A 73 2.54 1.29 -13.59
CA ALA A 73 2.70 2.14 -12.40
C ALA A 73 2.24 3.58 -12.68
N HIS A 74 2.66 4.16 -13.80
CA HIS A 74 2.25 5.50 -14.25
C HIS A 74 0.74 5.58 -14.50
N TYR A 75 0.15 4.59 -15.15
CA TYR A 75 -1.31 4.54 -15.34
C TYR A 75 -2.05 4.54 -14.00
N LYS A 76 -1.64 3.70 -13.04
CA LYS A 76 -2.27 3.60 -11.72
C LYS A 76 -2.17 4.91 -10.92
N ILE A 77 -1.03 5.58 -10.98
CA ILE A 77 -0.83 6.89 -10.36
C ILE A 77 -1.74 7.93 -11.03
N ALA A 78 -1.77 7.97 -12.36
CA ALA A 78 -2.61 8.91 -13.10
C ALA A 78 -4.11 8.69 -12.80
N ASP A 79 -4.57 7.43 -12.80
CA ASP A 79 -5.95 7.06 -12.45
C ASP A 79 -6.30 7.50 -11.02
N SER A 80 -5.40 7.31 -10.06
CA SER A 80 -5.61 7.77 -8.69
C SER A 80 -5.70 9.28 -8.57
N ILE A 81 -4.80 10.02 -9.22
CA ILE A 81 -4.77 11.49 -9.13
C ILE A 81 -6.00 12.10 -9.83
N ILE A 82 -6.33 11.61 -11.03
CA ILE A 82 -7.43 12.17 -11.85
C ILE A 82 -8.79 11.83 -11.26
N ASN A 83 -8.99 10.59 -10.81
CA ASN A 83 -10.29 10.11 -10.31
C ASN A 83 -10.41 10.16 -8.78
N GLY A 84 -9.42 10.73 -8.08
CA GLY A 84 -9.43 10.87 -6.63
C GLY A 84 -9.46 9.54 -5.89
N LYS A 85 -8.76 8.51 -6.39
CA LYS A 85 -8.69 7.19 -5.76
C LYS A 85 -7.58 7.14 -4.73
N ALA A 86 -7.74 6.31 -3.70
CA ALA A 86 -6.65 5.98 -2.79
C ALA A 86 -5.62 5.08 -3.49
N ILE A 87 -4.36 5.17 -3.08
CA ILE A 87 -3.28 4.28 -3.52
C ILE A 87 -2.86 3.42 -2.33
N SER A 88 -2.97 2.10 -2.48
CA SER A 88 -2.29 1.16 -1.59
C SER A 88 -1.07 0.57 -2.26
N VAL A 89 -0.07 0.20 -1.49
CA VAL A 89 1.09 -0.53 -2.00
C VAL A 89 1.01 -1.98 -1.54
N SER A 90 1.02 -2.90 -2.51
CA SER A 90 1.17 -4.32 -2.26
C SER A 90 2.57 -4.59 -1.73
N GLY A 91 2.61 -5.24 -0.59
CA GLY A 91 3.78 -5.34 0.27
C GLY A 91 3.21 -5.38 1.67
N SER A 92 3.36 -6.51 2.34
CA SER A 92 2.87 -6.73 3.70
C SER A 92 2.98 -5.44 4.51
N LEU A 93 1.87 -4.95 5.04
CA LEU A 93 1.90 -3.99 6.14
C LEU A 93 3.04 -4.45 7.06
N PRO A 94 4.01 -3.59 7.42
CA PRO A 94 4.98 -3.91 8.45
C PRO A 94 4.22 -4.61 9.58
N GLU A 95 4.71 -5.70 10.17
CA GLU A 95 3.98 -6.37 11.25
C GLU A 95 3.57 -5.40 12.38
N LYS A 96 4.27 -4.26 12.48
CA LYS A 96 3.97 -3.10 13.33
C LYS A 96 2.66 -2.34 13.02
N LEU A 97 2.00 -2.65 11.90
CA LEU A 97 0.65 -2.20 11.53
C LEU A 97 -0.40 -3.31 11.72
N LYS A 98 -0.01 -4.50 12.22
CA LYS A 98 -0.94 -5.39 12.94
C LYS A 98 -1.29 -4.74 14.28
N GLY A 99 -2.20 -3.77 14.23
CA GLY A 99 -2.55 -2.92 15.37
C GLY A 99 -3.63 -1.94 14.98
N LEU A 100 -4.61 -2.42 14.19
CA LEU A 100 -5.75 -1.62 13.78
C LEU A 100 -6.43 -1.09 15.04
N MET A 101 -6.54 0.23 15.16
CA MET A 101 -7.20 0.88 16.28
C MET A 101 -8.71 0.81 16.07
N LEU A 102 -9.40 0.08 16.94
CA LEU A 102 -10.86 -0.05 16.99
C LEU A 102 -11.43 1.00 17.94
N GLU A 103 -12.28 1.88 17.42
CA GLU A 103 -13.07 2.80 18.23
C GLU A 103 -14.34 2.11 18.73
N CYS A 104 -14.56 2.13 20.04
CA CYS A 104 -15.78 1.61 20.66
C CYS A 104 -16.97 2.52 20.35
N LYS A 105 -17.94 2.02 19.58
CA LYS A 105 -19.17 2.75 19.22
C LYS A 105 -20.02 3.25 20.39
N LYS A 106 -19.80 2.75 21.62
CA LYS A 106 -20.58 3.11 22.81
C LYS A 106 -19.93 4.20 23.67
N CYS A 107 -18.59 4.27 23.73
CA CYS A 107 -17.88 5.24 24.58
C CYS A 107 -16.73 5.98 23.90
N GLY A 108 -16.52 5.77 22.60
CA GLY A 108 -15.42 6.37 21.83
C GLY A 108 -14.03 5.84 22.20
N PHE A 109 -13.94 4.80 23.06
CA PHE A 109 -12.65 4.28 23.50
C PHE A 109 -11.93 3.54 22.36
N ILE A 110 -10.72 3.99 22.03
CA ILE A 110 -9.89 3.42 20.98
C ILE A 110 -8.97 2.37 21.58
N LYS A 111 -8.93 1.17 21.01
CA LYS A 111 -8.04 0.08 21.43
C LYS A 111 -7.39 -0.61 20.24
N GLU A 112 -6.26 -1.27 20.45
CA GLU A 112 -5.68 -2.12 19.41
C GLU A 112 -6.54 -3.38 19.21
N ALA A 113 -6.72 -3.81 17.96
CA ALA A 113 -7.52 -4.99 17.61
C ALA A 113 -7.01 -6.30 18.22
N ASN A 114 -5.80 -6.30 18.79
CA ASN A 114 -5.17 -7.47 19.40
C ASN A 114 -5.52 -7.64 20.90
N GLU A 115 -6.22 -6.67 21.52
CA GLU A 115 -6.57 -6.73 22.96
C GLU A 115 -8.04 -7.13 23.16
N THR A 116 -8.27 -8.38 23.58
CA THR A 116 -9.49 -9.03 24.13
C THR A 116 -10.87 -8.67 23.55
N GLU A 117 -11.74 -9.67 23.30
CA GLU A 117 -13.11 -9.43 22.82
C GLU A 117 -13.94 -8.64 23.86
N GLY A 118 -14.20 -7.35 23.60
CA GLY A 118 -14.98 -6.45 24.46
C GLY A 118 -14.31 -5.10 24.73
N CYS A 119 -15.10 -4.05 24.96
CA CYS A 119 -14.58 -2.74 25.37
C CYS A 119 -14.37 -2.73 26.90
N PRO A 120 -13.14 -2.60 27.42
CA PRO A 120 -12.86 -2.66 28.86
C PRO A 120 -13.58 -1.56 29.67
N LYS A 121 -14.02 -0.49 29.00
CA LYS A 121 -14.80 0.61 29.58
C LYS A 121 -16.29 0.28 29.69
N CYS A 122 -16.91 -0.22 28.62
CA CYS A 122 -18.35 -0.50 28.59
C CYS A 122 -18.75 -1.80 29.32
N SER A 123 -17.82 -2.71 29.55
CA SER A 123 -18.07 -3.94 30.31
C SER A 123 -18.29 -3.71 31.81
N LYS A 124 -17.88 -2.54 32.34
CA LYS A 124 -17.91 -2.24 33.79
C LYS A 124 -19.16 -1.46 34.25
N GLU A 125 -20.05 -1.05 33.36
CA GLU A 125 -21.25 -0.23 33.69
C GLU A 125 -22.53 -1.06 33.94
N ARG A 126 -22.43 -2.32 34.39
CA ARG A 126 -23.60 -3.19 34.60
C ARG A 126 -23.86 -3.63 36.04
N ASN A 127 -23.22 -3.03 37.04
CA ASN A 127 -23.60 -3.20 38.44
C ASN A 127 -23.43 -1.89 39.22
N LEU A 128 -24.43 -1.03 39.09
CA LEU A 128 -24.92 -0.08 40.11
C LEU A 128 -26.39 0.20 39.80
#